data_AF-A0A0P1FAY6-F1
#
_entry.id   AF-A0A0P1FAY6-F1
#
_cell.length_a   1.000
_cell.length_b   1.000
_cell.length_c   1.000
_cell.angle_alpha   90.00
_cell.angle_beta   90.00
_cell.angle_gamma   90.00
#
_symmetry.space_group_name_H-M   'P 1'
#
loop_
_entity.id
_entity.type
_entity.pdbx_description
1 polymer ?
#
loop_
_entity_poly.entity_id
_entity_poly.type
_entity_poly.pdbx_seq_one_letter_code
_entity_poly.pdbx_strand_id
1 'polypeptide(L)'
;MPDTALQITLDSASTFETLVPFRDALVCLPEGKTAELELDLTEDAPPSVVFAFGQLLAAAGKENRVSRENLADLAEANVPFSAMLAQTGLGPVLTETV
;
A
#
# COMPACT_ATOMS: atom_id res chain seq x y z
N MET A 1 17.50 6.81 1.53
CA MET A 1 16.51 7.76 0.98
C MET A 1 15.73 7.01 -0.07
N PRO A 2 14.42 6.85 0.07
CA PRO A 2 13.58 6.36 -1.02
C PRO A 2 13.67 7.35 -2.19
N ASP A 3 13.95 6.86 -3.39
CA ASP A 3 14.14 7.71 -4.59
C ASP A 3 12.81 7.99 -5.30
N THR A 4 11.70 7.41 -4.85
CA THR A 4 10.40 7.50 -5.54
C THR A 4 9.27 7.47 -4.52
N ALA A 5 8.57 8.60 -4.38
CA ALA A 5 7.32 8.69 -3.66
C ALA A 5 6.17 8.28 -4.59
N LEU A 6 5.40 7.26 -4.18
CA LEU A 6 4.21 6.78 -4.88
C LEU A 6 2.98 7.24 -4.10
N GLN A 7 2.23 8.14 -4.73
CA GLN A 7 1.00 8.66 -4.17
C GLN A 7 -0.21 7.94 -4.77
N ILE A 8 -1.20 7.63 -3.94
CA ILE A 8 -2.50 7.14 -4.39
C ILE A 8 -3.62 7.72 -3.55
N THR A 9 -4.70 8.12 -4.23
CA THR A 9 -5.94 8.58 -3.60
C THR A 9 -7.03 7.55 -3.85
N LEU A 10 -7.70 7.11 -2.78
CA LEU A 10 -8.81 6.17 -2.82
C LEU A 10 -10.06 6.82 -2.23
N ASP A 11 -11.03 7.07 -3.11
CA ASP A 11 -12.31 7.70 -2.84
C ASP A 11 -13.51 6.89 -3.35
N SER A 12 -14.72 7.40 -3.17
CA SER A 12 -15.96 6.74 -3.61
C SER A 12 -16.05 6.50 -5.13
N ALA A 13 -15.28 7.24 -5.93
CA ALA A 13 -15.21 7.08 -7.38
C ALA A 13 -14.14 6.08 -7.82
N SER A 14 -13.31 5.61 -6.89
CA SER A 14 -12.17 4.76 -7.21
C SER A 14 -12.60 3.38 -7.70
N THR A 15 -11.87 2.86 -8.67
CA THR A 15 -12.10 1.54 -9.28
C THR A 15 -10.80 0.75 -9.32
N PHE A 16 -10.83 -0.49 -9.82
CA PHE A 16 -9.59 -1.25 -10.03
C PHE A 16 -8.62 -0.56 -11.00
N GLU A 17 -9.13 0.20 -11.98
CA GLU A 17 -8.30 0.98 -12.90
C GLU A 17 -7.50 2.08 -12.18
N THR A 18 -8.03 2.60 -11.07
CA THR A 18 -7.31 3.57 -10.20
C THR A 18 -6.01 2.98 -9.64
N LEU A 19 -5.94 1.66 -9.48
CA LEU A 19 -4.77 0.95 -8.95
C LEU A 19 -3.71 0.64 -10.01
N VAL A 20 -4.05 0.70 -11.30
CA VAL A 20 -3.16 0.29 -12.39
C VAL A 20 -1.89 1.14 -12.45
N PRO A 21 -1.95 2.49 -12.43
CA PRO A 21 -0.74 3.32 -12.44
C PRO A 21 0.15 3.05 -11.23
N PHE A 22 -0.44 2.80 -10.06
CA PHE A 22 0.28 2.50 -8.83
C PHE A 22 0.99 1.14 -8.89
N ARG A 23 0.30 0.10 -9.38
CA ARG A 23 0.89 -1.21 -9.65
C ARG A 23 2.07 -1.09 -10.60
N ASP A 24 1.88 -0.40 -11.73
CA ASP A 24 2.91 -0.28 -12.75
C ASP A 24 4.14 0.46 -12.20
N ALA A 25 3.93 1.51 -11.41
CA ALA A 25 5.00 2.22 -10.75
C ALA A 25 5.78 1.33 -9.77
N LEU A 26 5.10 0.50 -8.96
CA LEU A 26 5.75 -0.50 -8.10
C LEU A 26 6.55 -1.52 -8.91
N VAL A 27 5.99 -2.04 -10.00
CA VAL A 27 6.65 -3.05 -10.85
C VAL A 27 7.86 -2.47 -11.59
N CYS A 28 7.82 -1.20 -11.95
CA CYS A 28 8.90 -0.50 -12.64
C CYS A 28 9.99 0.05 -11.71
N LEU A 29 9.87 -0.11 -10.39
CA LEU A 29 10.95 0.25 -9.47
C LEU A 29 12.23 -0.51 -9.80
N PRO A 30 13.40 0.16 -9.82
CA PRO A 30 14.68 -0.50 -10.00
C PRO A 30 14.92 -1.55 -8.90
N GLU A 31 15.59 -2.65 -9.24
CA GLU A 31 15.94 -3.68 -8.26
C GLU A 31 16.73 -3.07 -7.08
N GLY A 32 16.35 -3.44 -5.86
CA GLY A 32 16.97 -2.94 -4.63
C GLY A 32 16.56 -1.52 -4.23
N LYS A 33 15.58 -0.91 -4.92
CA LYS A 33 14.96 0.36 -4.50
C LYS A 33 13.60 0.11 -3.87
N THR A 34 13.32 0.86 -2.81
CA THR A 34 12.03 0.91 -2.15
C THR A 34 11.31 2.22 -2.49
N ALA A 35 10.00 2.14 -2.67
CA ALA A 35 9.15 3.33 -2.77
C ALA A 35 8.73 3.82 -1.38
N GLU A 36 8.64 5.14 -1.24
CA GLU A 36 7.85 5.80 -0.21
C GLU A 36 6.41 5.83 -0.64
N LEU A 37 5.47 5.63 0.28
CA LEU A 37 4.06 5.50 -0.05
C LEU A 37 3.26 6.59 0.65
N GLU A 38 2.51 7.34 -0.14
CA GLU A 38 1.55 8.32 0.36
C GLU A 38 0.14 7.89 -0.03
N LEU A 39 -0.68 7.60 0.98
CA LEU A 39 -2.07 7.19 0.80
C LEU A 39 -3.00 8.28 1.32
N ASP A 40 -3.89 8.72 0.45
CA ASP A 40 -5.06 9.51 0.82
C ASP A 40 -6.31 8.61 0.69
N LEU A 41 -6.81 8.11 1.81
CA LEU A 41 -7.93 7.17 1.87
C LEU A 41 -9.14 7.80 2.54
N THR A 42 -10.23 7.92 1.79
CA THR A 42 -11.52 8.38 2.34
C THR A 42 -12.35 7.19 2.88
N GLU A 43 -13.25 7.46 3.82
CA GLU A 43 -14.11 6.43 4.44
C GLU A 43 -15.09 5.78 3.43
N ASP A 44 -15.42 6.48 2.34
CA ASP A 44 -16.36 6.02 1.31
C ASP A 44 -15.68 5.21 0.20
N ALA A 45 -14.38 4.94 0.30
CA ALA A 45 -13.65 4.16 -0.69
C ALA A 45 -14.23 2.74 -0.82
N PRO A 46 -14.45 2.23 -2.04
CA PRO A 46 -15.03 0.91 -2.24
C PRO A 46 -14.19 -0.19 -1.56
N PRO A 47 -14.79 -1.03 -0.69
CA PRO A 47 -14.05 -2.05 0.06
C PRO A 47 -13.26 -3.02 -0.83
N SER A 48 -13.77 -3.32 -2.02
CA SER A 48 -13.10 -4.18 -3.01
C SER A 48 -11.82 -3.55 -3.57
N VAL A 49 -11.82 -2.23 -3.80
CA VAL A 49 -10.64 -1.49 -4.29
C VAL A 49 -9.61 -1.36 -3.18
N VAL A 50 -10.06 -1.04 -1.97
CA VAL A 50 -9.19 -1.01 -0.78
C VAL A 50 -8.55 -2.39 -0.55
N PHE A 51 -9.31 -3.47 -0.60
CA PHE A 51 -8.77 -4.83 -0.48
C PHE A 51 -7.74 -5.16 -1.57
N ALA A 52 -8.03 -4.84 -2.84
CA ALA A 52 -7.10 -5.07 -3.94
C ALA A 52 -5.80 -4.25 -3.80
N PHE A 53 -5.91 -3.01 -3.33
CA PHE A 53 -4.76 -2.18 -3.00
C PHE A 53 -3.89 -2.84 -1.91
N GLY A 54 -4.50 -3.37 -0.85
CA GLY A 54 -3.78 -4.12 0.16
C GLY A 54 -3.07 -5.38 -0.37
N GLN A 55 -3.65 -6.08 -1.34
CA GLN A 55 -2.99 -7.23 -2.00
C GLN A 55 -1.77 -6.78 -2.83
N LEU A 56 -1.85 -5.64 -3.53
CA LEU A 56 -0.72 -5.07 -4.26
C LEU A 56 0.44 -4.72 -3.33
N LEU A 57 0.15 -4.10 -2.19
CA LEU A 57 1.16 -3.79 -1.18
C LEU A 57 1.75 -5.05 -0.54
N ALA A 58 0.94 -6.10 -0.34
CA ALA A 58 1.42 -7.37 0.18
C ALA A 58 2.43 -8.04 -0.76
N ALA A 59 2.15 -8.01 -2.06
CA ALA A 59 3.07 -8.49 -3.09
C ALA A 59 4.34 -7.63 -3.13
N ALA A 60 4.19 -6.31 -3.14
CA ALA A 60 5.32 -5.38 -3.19
C ALA A 60 6.24 -5.48 -1.96
N GLY A 61 5.68 -5.69 -0.77
CA GLY A 61 6.44 -5.94 0.45
C GLY A 61 7.23 -7.26 0.40
N LYS A 62 6.64 -8.33 -0.16
CA LYS A 62 7.36 -9.62 -0.36
C LYS A 62 8.51 -9.50 -1.36
N GLU A 63 8.39 -8.61 -2.33
CA GLU A 63 9.43 -8.32 -3.33
C GLU A 63 10.44 -7.25 -2.87
N ASN A 64 10.39 -6.81 -1.60
CA ASN A 64 11.21 -5.73 -1.05
C ASN A 64 11.14 -4.40 -1.85
N ARG A 65 10.01 -4.16 -2.53
CA ARG A 65 9.76 -2.91 -3.27
C ARG A 65 9.16 -1.82 -2.40
N VAL A 66 8.64 -2.19 -1.22
CA VAL A 66 8.13 -1.30 -0.19
C VAL A 66 8.74 -1.74 1.14
N SER A 67 9.26 -0.79 1.93
CA SER A 67 9.79 -1.11 3.25
C SER A 67 8.68 -1.40 4.25
N ARG A 68 8.97 -2.23 5.26
CA ARG A 68 8.03 -2.48 6.37
C ARG A 68 7.73 -1.21 7.15
N GLU A 69 8.73 -0.33 7.32
CA GLU A 69 8.60 0.98 7.97
C GLU A 69 7.55 1.83 7.25
N ASN A 70 7.63 1.97 5.92
CA ASN A 70 6.64 2.76 5.16
C ASN A 70 5.22 2.18 5.28
N LEU A 71 5.07 0.85 5.33
CA LEU A 71 3.77 0.22 5.52
C LEU A 71 3.24 0.43 6.96
N ALA A 72 4.12 0.46 7.96
CA ALA A 72 3.76 0.75 9.34
C ALA A 72 3.34 2.21 9.51
N ASP A 73 4.11 3.14 8.95
CA ASP A 73 3.82 4.58 8.95
C ASP A 73 2.47 4.87 8.28
N LEU A 74 2.19 4.19 7.16
CA LEU A 74 0.89 4.24 6.50
C LEU A 74 -0.26 3.71 7.37
N ALA A 75 -0.04 2.61 8.07
CA ALA A 75 -1.04 2.02 8.97
C ALA A 75 -1.34 2.93 10.16
N GLU A 76 -0.34 3.63 10.68
CA GLU A 76 -0.50 4.61 11.75
C GLU A 76 -1.21 5.88 11.25
N ALA A 77 -0.85 6.37 10.06
CA ALA A 77 -1.44 7.56 9.46
C ALA A 77 -2.89 7.35 8.99
N ASN A 78 -3.26 6.12 8.59
CA ASN A 78 -4.57 5.79 8.03
C ASN A 78 -5.24 4.64 8.79
N VAL A 79 -6.09 4.96 9.77
CA VAL A 79 -6.83 3.96 10.57
C VAL A 79 -7.64 2.95 9.72
N PRO A 80 -8.37 3.36 8.66
CA PRO A 80 -9.09 2.41 7.80
C PRO A 80 -8.14 1.46 7.04
N PHE A 81 -6.93 1.93 6.71
CA PHE A 81 -5.90 1.13 6.07
C PHE A 81 -5.32 0.09 7.04
N SER A 82 -5.10 0.45 8.32
CA SER A 82 -4.72 -0.52 9.36
C SER A 82 -5.72 -1.67 9.49
N ALA A 83 -7.02 -1.37 9.49
CA ALA A 83 -8.08 -2.38 9.52
C ALA A 83 -8.11 -3.27 8.25
N MET A 84 -7.73 -2.72 7.10
CA MET A 84 -7.58 -3.47 5.85
C MET A 84 -6.37 -4.43 5.92
N LEU A 85 -5.23 -4.01 6.46
CA LEU A 85 -4.01 -4.83 6.56
C LEU A 85 -4.24 -6.12 7.37
N ALA A 86 -5.08 -6.05 8.40
CA ALA A 86 -5.51 -7.22 9.17
C ALA A 86 -6.29 -8.23 8.32
N GLN A 87 -7.04 -7.77 7.31
CA GLN A 87 -7.87 -8.61 6.45
C GLN A 87 -7.11 -9.20 5.24
N THR A 88 -6.03 -8.54 4.80
CA THR A 88 -5.23 -8.98 3.64
C THR A 88 -4.08 -9.93 4.02
N GLY A 89 -3.93 -10.25 5.30
CA GLY A 89 -2.83 -11.08 5.82
C GLY A 89 -1.50 -10.33 5.95
N LEU A 90 -1.53 -9.00 5.80
CA LEU A 90 -0.39 -8.10 6.05
C LEU A 90 -0.24 -7.74 7.53
N GLY A 91 -1.27 -7.91 8.35
CA GLY A 91 -1.24 -7.64 9.79
C GLY A 91 -0.04 -8.28 10.52
N PRO A 92 0.28 -9.57 10.30
CA PRO A 92 1.47 -10.20 10.88
C PRO A 92 2.79 -9.59 10.36
N VAL A 93 2.83 -9.12 9.11
CA VAL A 93 4.05 -8.58 8.47
C VAL A 93 4.49 -7.25 9.10
N LEU A 94 3.53 -6.50 9.66
CA LEU A 94 3.78 -5.24 10.36
C LEU A 94 4.11 -5.41 11.84
N THR A 95 3.69 -6.54 12.43
CA THR A 95 3.84 -6.83 13.87
C THR A 95 5.00 -7.77 14.17
N GLU A 96 5.56 -8.47 13.17
CA GLU A 96 6.84 -9.18 13.28
C GLU A 96 8.01 -8.18 13.29
N THR A 97 8.21 -7.56 14.45
CA THR A 97 9.50 -6.99 14.85
C THR A 97 10.50 -8.12 15.02
N VAL A 98 11.51 -8.17 14.15
CA VAL A 98 12.79 -8.84 14.44
C VAL A 98 13.80 -7.76 14.74
#